data_AF-A0AAW1JGH7-F1
#
_entry.id   AF-A0AAW1JGH7-F1
#
_cell.length_a   1.000
_cell.length_b   1.000
_cell.length_c   1.000
_cell.angle_alpha   90.00
_cell.angle_beta   90.00
_cell.angle_gamma   90.00
#
_symmetry.space_group_name_H-M   'P 1'
#
loop_
_entity.id
_entity.type
_entity.pdbx_description
1 polymer ?
#
loop_
_entity_poly.entity_id
_entity_poly.type
_entity_poly.pdbx_seq_one_letter_code
_entity_poly.pdbx_strand_id
1 'polypeptide(L)'
;MENLNHAHYFSMPSQGNINTISFLKLINGSIKIIVSSLKRQVFCLEYLEKSKSTLIPSVKEVSFTYIPTSAEIITLDAFNKSQDRNDFVIGITIIKNSKDVNTMETYLNIYSEYEENCEFDIESVAQNCLNVQLNFIPHYHGHTELVDWKNDEIVNREVGNPA
;
A
#
# COMPACT_ATOMS: atom_id res chain seq x y z
N MET A 1 9.35 26.69 -9.06
CA MET A 1 8.25 25.71 -8.96
C MET A 1 7.13 25.98 -9.98
N GLU A 2 7.36 26.72 -11.06
CA GLU A 2 6.29 27.19 -11.96
C GLU A 2 5.90 26.20 -13.09
N ASN A 3 6.47 24.99 -13.12
CA ASN A 3 6.22 23.99 -14.18
C ASN A 3 5.49 22.71 -13.72
N LEU A 4 4.94 22.68 -12.49
CA LEU A 4 4.20 21.53 -11.95
C LEU A 4 2.68 21.67 -12.19
N ASN A 5 2.25 21.89 -13.43
CA ASN A 5 0.83 22.10 -13.76
C ASN A 5 -0.02 20.81 -13.66
N HIS A 6 0.60 19.65 -13.47
CA HIS A 6 -0.07 18.34 -13.38
C HIS A 6 0.27 17.58 -12.09
N ALA A 7 0.76 18.26 -11.05
CA ALA A 7 1.06 17.63 -9.77
C ALA A 7 -0.15 17.68 -8.83
N HIS A 8 -0.58 16.52 -8.38
CA HIS A 8 -1.52 16.41 -7.27
C HIS A 8 -0.74 16.16 -5.98
N TYR A 9 -0.97 16.98 -4.96
CA TYR A 9 -0.37 16.82 -3.64
C TYR A 9 -1.46 16.72 -2.59
N PHE A 10 -1.22 15.93 -1.56
CA PHE A 10 -2.06 15.88 -0.36
C PHE A 10 -1.14 15.87 0.87
N SER A 11 -1.57 16.54 1.94
CA SER A 11 -0.79 16.59 3.17
C SER A 11 -1.09 15.35 4.01
N MET A 12 -0.03 14.67 4.46
CA MET A 12 -0.17 13.58 5.41
C MET A 12 -0.11 14.10 6.86
N PRO A 13 -0.89 13.51 7.77
CA PRO A 13 -0.96 13.92 9.18
C PRO A 13 0.30 13.58 9.98
N SER A 14 1.18 12.73 9.44
CA SER A 14 2.52 12.44 9.96
C SER A 14 3.44 11.98 8.83
N GLN A 15 4.75 11.94 9.09
CA GLN A 15 5.71 11.40 8.12
C GLN A 15 5.42 9.92 7.83
N GLY A 16 5.38 9.56 6.54
CA GLY A 16 5.35 8.17 6.09
C GLY A 16 6.78 7.61 6.02
N ASN A 17 6.93 6.31 6.24
CA ASN A 17 8.18 5.61 5.96
C ASN A 17 8.21 5.25 4.46
N ILE A 18 9.38 4.97 3.89
CA ILE A 18 9.50 4.62 2.46
C ILE A 18 8.66 3.35 2.17
N ASN A 19 8.59 2.42 3.12
CA ASN A 19 7.87 1.14 3.03
C ASN A 19 6.37 1.21 3.29
N THR A 20 5.78 2.40 3.33
CA THR A 20 4.35 2.54 3.56
C THR A 20 3.56 2.79 2.29
N ILE A 21 4.21 2.74 1.11
CA ILE A 21 3.59 2.94 -0.20
C ILE A 21 3.56 1.62 -0.95
N SER A 22 2.40 1.24 -1.50
CA SER A 22 2.28 0.12 -2.43
C SER A 22 1.34 0.45 -3.60
N PHE A 23 1.57 -0.22 -4.74
CA PHE A 23 0.88 0.04 -6.00
C PHE A 23 -0.07 -1.11 -6.33
N LEU A 24 -1.35 -0.79 -6.46
CA LEU A 24 -2.38 -1.71 -6.88
C LEU A 24 -2.61 -1.51 -8.38
N LYS A 25 -1.97 -2.35 -9.20
CA LYS A 25 -2.14 -2.32 -10.65
C LYS A 25 -3.34 -3.19 -11.05
N LEU A 26 -4.43 -2.56 -11.42
CA LEU A 26 -5.65 -3.25 -11.86
C LEU A 26 -5.45 -3.85 -13.25
N ILE A 27 -6.25 -4.87 -13.57
CA ILE A 27 -6.19 -5.59 -14.84
C ILE A 27 -6.50 -4.70 -16.05
N ASN A 28 -7.30 -3.64 -15.86
CA ASN A 28 -7.61 -2.65 -16.89
C ASN A 28 -6.46 -1.65 -17.14
N GLY A 29 -5.33 -1.79 -16.46
CA GLY A 29 -4.17 -0.92 -16.57
C GLY A 29 -4.18 0.30 -15.64
N SER A 30 -5.30 0.58 -14.96
CA SER A 30 -5.38 1.64 -13.96
C SER A 30 -4.54 1.31 -12.72
N ILE A 31 -3.99 2.33 -12.09
CA ILE A 31 -3.16 2.19 -10.89
C ILE A 31 -3.84 2.93 -9.75
N LYS A 32 -4.03 2.23 -8.63
CA LYS A 32 -4.31 2.86 -7.34
C LYS A 32 -3.05 2.77 -6.48
N ILE A 33 -2.82 3.77 -5.64
CA ILE A 33 -1.67 3.82 -4.74
C ILE A 33 -2.21 3.83 -3.33
N ILE A 34 -1.75 2.91 -2.50
CA ILE A 34 -2.03 2.92 -1.08
C ILE A 34 -0.80 3.44 -0.35
N VAL A 35 -1.01 4.38 0.56
CA VAL A 35 0.07 4.95 1.38
C VAL A 35 -0.39 5.03 2.83
N SER A 36 0.45 4.61 3.77
CA SER A 36 0.18 4.82 5.19
C SER A 36 1.12 5.84 5.83
N SER A 37 0.63 6.44 6.90
CA SER A 37 1.43 7.22 7.84
C SER A 37 1.65 6.43 9.12
N LEU A 38 2.68 6.79 9.91
CA LEU A 38 3.01 6.09 11.17
C LEU A 38 1.81 5.96 12.11
N LYS A 39 0.93 6.98 12.16
CA LYS A 39 -0.21 7.05 13.09
C LYS A 39 -1.46 6.28 12.66
N ARG A 40 -1.29 5.18 11.91
CA ARG A 40 -2.32 4.24 11.39
C ARG A 40 -3.05 4.63 10.10
N GLN A 41 -2.99 5.90 9.71
CA GLN A 41 -3.88 6.37 8.65
C GLN A 41 -3.37 5.85 7.32
N VAL A 42 -4.23 5.16 6.60
CA VAL A 42 -3.97 4.63 5.26
C VAL A 42 -4.82 5.41 4.28
N PHE A 43 -4.20 5.89 3.21
CA PHE A 43 -4.86 6.63 2.14
C PHE A 43 -4.76 5.84 0.85
N CYS A 44 -5.85 5.78 0.10
CA CYS A 44 -5.88 5.29 -1.26
C CYS A 44 -5.98 6.49 -2.20
N LEU A 45 -5.00 6.60 -3.09
CA LEU A 45 -4.93 7.57 -4.16
C LEU A 45 -5.30 6.88 -5.46
N GLU A 46 -6.13 7.53 -6.25
CA GLU A 46 -6.51 7.05 -7.56
C GLU A 46 -6.85 8.20 -8.51
N TYR A 47 -6.90 7.90 -9.80
CA TYR A 47 -7.50 8.80 -10.78
C TYR A 47 -8.86 8.25 -11.18
N LEU A 48 -9.91 9.03 -10.91
CA LEU A 48 -11.26 8.76 -11.36
C LEU A 48 -11.45 9.30 -12.77
N GLU A 49 -12.07 8.51 -13.65
CA GLU A 49 -12.43 8.95 -15.00
C GLU A 49 -13.83 9.57 -14.96
N LYS A 50 -13.93 10.90 -15.14
CA LYS A 50 -15.24 11.60 -15.21
C LYS A 50 -15.82 11.59 -16.62
N SER A 51 -14.95 11.55 -17.62
CA SER A 51 -15.26 11.42 -19.06
C SER A 51 -14.01 10.90 -19.77
N LYS A 52 -14.14 10.43 -21.02
CA LYS A 52 -13.08 9.79 -21.85
C LYS A 52 -11.75 10.54 -22.00
N SER A 53 -11.61 11.73 -21.44
CA SER A 53 -10.42 12.58 -21.55
C SER A 53 -10.04 13.31 -20.26
N THR A 54 -10.76 13.10 -19.15
CA THR A 54 -10.55 13.88 -17.92
C THR A 54 -10.39 12.95 -16.73
N LEU A 55 -9.15 12.88 -16.25
CA LEU A 55 -8.78 12.22 -15.01
C LEU A 55 -8.87 13.21 -13.85
N ILE A 56 -9.52 12.80 -12.77
CA ILE A 56 -9.64 13.58 -11.54
C ILE A 56 -8.89 12.82 -10.44
N PRO A 57 -7.84 13.41 -9.86
CA PRO A 57 -7.19 12.79 -8.71
C PRO A 57 -8.19 12.72 -7.54
N SER A 58 -8.21 11.57 -6.88
CA SER A 58 -9.01 11.29 -5.70
C SER A 58 -8.10 10.73 -4.62
N VAL A 59 -8.30 11.19 -3.40
CA VAL A 59 -7.61 10.66 -2.21
C VAL A 59 -8.68 10.36 -1.18
N LYS A 60 -8.71 9.12 -0.71
CA LYS A 60 -9.61 8.68 0.35
C LYS A 60 -8.84 8.02 1.49
N GLU A 61 -9.24 8.30 2.73
CA GLU A 61 -8.75 7.55 3.88
C GLU A 61 -9.50 6.22 3.96
N VAL A 62 -8.78 5.12 4.07
CA VAL A 62 -9.31 3.76 4.12
C VAL A 62 -9.18 3.23 5.54
N SER A 63 -10.29 2.78 6.10
CA SER A 63 -10.34 2.29 7.48
C SER A 63 -10.11 0.78 7.55
N PHE A 64 -8.86 0.39 7.75
CA PHE A 64 -8.48 -1.00 7.98
C PHE A 64 -8.85 -1.47 9.39
N THR A 65 -9.57 -2.58 9.46
CA THR A 65 -9.96 -3.22 10.73
C THR A 65 -8.76 -3.79 11.47
N TYR A 66 -8.88 -3.98 12.79
CA TYR A 66 -7.82 -4.56 13.63
C TYR A 66 -6.49 -3.80 13.65
N ILE A 67 -6.50 -2.48 13.43
CA ILE A 67 -5.37 -1.59 13.72
C ILE A 67 -5.66 -0.80 15.01
N PRO A 68 -5.06 -1.17 16.16
CA PRO A 68 -5.33 -0.52 17.45
C PRO A 68 -4.90 0.94 17.50
N THR A 69 -5.50 1.69 18.44
CA THR A 69 -5.21 3.12 18.57
C THR A 69 -3.82 3.48 19.05
N SER A 70 -3.15 2.56 19.72
CA SER A 70 -1.77 2.74 20.16
C SER A 70 -0.74 2.11 19.22
N ALA A 71 -1.17 1.65 18.04
CA ALA A 71 -0.30 0.97 17.10
C ALA A 71 0.33 1.94 16.09
N GLU A 72 1.53 1.60 15.65
CA GLU A 72 2.25 2.28 14.58
C GLU A 72 2.33 1.35 13.36
N ILE A 73 2.03 1.87 12.17
CA ILE A 73 2.25 1.12 10.92
C ILE A 73 3.71 1.25 10.52
N ILE A 74 4.38 0.11 10.33
CA ILE A 74 5.81 0.07 9.97
C ILE A 74 6.00 -0.24 8.49
N THR A 75 5.23 -1.17 7.96
CA THR A 75 5.24 -1.54 6.53
C THR A 75 3.83 -1.77 6.03
N LEU A 76 3.62 -1.46 4.76
CA LEU A 76 2.42 -1.73 4.02
C LEU A 76 2.85 -2.23 2.64
N ASP A 77 2.34 -3.39 2.25
CA ASP A 77 2.55 -3.94 0.92
C ASP A 77 1.30 -4.63 0.39
N ALA A 78 1.22 -4.80 -0.91
CA ALA A 78 0.09 -5.41 -1.56
C ALA A 78 0.49 -6.05 -2.89
N PHE A 79 -0.21 -7.14 -3.23
CA PHE A 79 -0.03 -7.82 -4.51
C PHE A 79 -1.35 -8.38 -5.00
N ASN A 80 -1.46 -8.57 -6.31
CA ASN A 80 -2.60 -9.25 -6.94
C ASN A 80 -2.30 -10.76 -7.01
N LYS A 81 -3.18 -11.59 -6.42
CA LYS A 81 -3.09 -13.06 -6.49
C LYS A 81 -3.49 -13.60 -7.86
N SER A 82 -4.29 -12.85 -8.62
CA SER A 82 -4.82 -13.25 -9.91
C SER A 82 -4.08 -12.57 -11.06
N GLN A 83 -4.04 -13.25 -12.21
CA GLN A 83 -3.48 -12.72 -13.46
C GLN A 83 -4.54 -12.12 -14.39
N ASP A 84 -5.81 -12.42 -14.14
CA ASP A 84 -6.95 -12.11 -15.01
C ASP A 84 -8.03 -11.27 -14.31
N ARG A 85 -7.88 -11.01 -13.00
CA ARG A 85 -8.86 -10.33 -12.15
C ARG A 85 -8.16 -9.42 -11.14
N ASN A 86 -8.94 -8.58 -10.47
CA ASN A 86 -8.45 -7.70 -9.40
C ASN A 86 -8.63 -8.37 -8.02
N ASP A 87 -7.79 -9.36 -7.71
CA ASP A 87 -7.85 -10.13 -6.45
C ASP A 87 -6.64 -9.80 -5.56
N PHE A 88 -6.72 -8.68 -4.84
CA PHE A 88 -5.58 -8.17 -4.07
C PHE A 88 -5.52 -8.73 -2.65
N VAL A 89 -4.28 -8.94 -2.19
CA VAL A 89 -3.95 -9.08 -0.78
C VAL A 89 -3.19 -7.85 -0.35
N ILE A 90 -3.53 -7.29 0.80
CA ILE A 90 -2.84 -6.16 1.42
C ILE A 90 -2.29 -6.64 2.77
N GLY A 91 -0.98 -6.55 2.96
CA GLY A 91 -0.31 -6.80 4.22
C GLY A 91 0.03 -5.49 4.91
N ILE A 92 -0.37 -5.32 6.17
CA ILE A 92 0.01 -4.18 7.02
C ILE A 92 0.69 -4.71 8.27
N THR A 93 1.95 -4.35 8.46
CA THR A 93 2.66 -4.64 9.70
C THR A 93 2.48 -3.51 10.68
N ILE A 94 2.08 -3.84 11.91
CA ILE A 94 1.92 -2.91 13.01
C ILE A 94 2.81 -3.29 14.19
N ILE A 95 3.32 -2.28 14.89
CA ILE A 95 3.92 -2.42 16.22
C ILE A 95 2.98 -1.78 17.24
N LYS A 96 2.78 -2.46 18.36
CA LYS A 96 1.99 -1.99 19.48
C LYS A 96 2.82 -2.07 20.74
N ASN A 97 2.83 -0.98 21.52
CA ASN A 97 3.39 -1.00 22.86
C ASN A 97 2.54 -1.91 23.76
N SER A 98 3.15 -2.94 24.35
CA SER A 98 2.50 -3.75 25.37
C SER A 98 2.28 -2.93 26.64
N LYS A 99 1.32 -3.38 27.46
CA LYS A 99 1.11 -2.83 28.81
C LYS A 99 2.24 -3.25 29.76
N ASP A 100 2.96 -4.32 29.44
CA ASP A 100 4.13 -4.73 30.19
C ASP A 100 5.33 -3.90 29.78
N VAL A 101 5.96 -3.29 30.78
CA VAL A 101 7.09 -2.38 30.61
C VAL A 101 8.22 -3.12 29.89
N ASN A 102 8.48 -2.73 28.64
CA ASN A 102 9.56 -3.20 27.75
C ASN A 102 9.24 -4.33 26.73
N THR A 103 7.98 -4.64 26.44
CA THR A 103 7.66 -5.52 25.30
C THR A 103 6.91 -4.78 24.19
N MET A 104 7.44 -4.86 22.96
CA MET A 104 6.74 -4.43 21.75
C MET A 104 6.14 -5.66 21.08
N GLU A 105 4.85 -5.62 20.80
CA GLU A 105 4.17 -6.67 20.06
C GLU A 105 4.12 -6.27 18.58
N THR A 106 4.56 -7.16 17.70
CA THR A 106 4.50 -6.95 16.25
C THR A 106 3.46 -7.87 15.65
N TYR A 107 2.62 -7.35 14.76
CA TYR A 107 1.61 -8.12 14.05
C TYR A 107 1.64 -7.81 12.56
N LEU A 108 1.38 -8.83 11.76
CA LEU A 108 1.04 -8.71 10.34
C LEU A 108 -0.47 -8.91 10.19
N ASN A 109 -1.15 -7.87 9.74
CA ASN A 109 -2.55 -7.95 9.34
C ASN A 109 -2.60 -8.20 7.83
N ILE A 110 -3.24 -9.29 7.42
CA ILE A 110 -3.41 -9.69 6.02
C ILE A 110 -4.88 -9.47 5.66
N TYR A 111 -5.12 -8.55 4.75
CA TYR A 111 -6.43 -8.19 4.25
C TYR A 111 -6.62 -8.77 2.87
N SER A 112 -7.73 -9.47 2.67
CA SER A 112 -8.10 -10.00 1.36
C SER A 112 -9.59 -10.24 1.33
N GLU A 113 -10.21 -9.93 0.22
CA GLU A 113 -11.59 -10.27 -0.01
C GLU A 113 -11.76 -10.77 -1.43
N TYR A 114 -12.68 -11.71 -1.60
CA TYR A 114 -13.08 -12.19 -2.91
C TYR A 114 -14.61 -12.12 -3.00
N GLU A 115 -15.09 -11.24 -3.87
CA GLU A 115 -16.47 -11.26 -4.35
C GLU A 115 -16.48 -11.49 -5.86
N GLU A 116 -17.22 -12.51 -6.30
CA GLU A 116 -17.35 -12.81 -7.73
C GLU A 116 -18.15 -11.72 -8.45
N ASN A 117 -17.56 -11.18 -9.52
CA ASN A 117 -18.16 -10.18 -10.42
C ASN A 117 -18.34 -8.77 -9.86
N CYS A 118 -17.67 -8.41 -8.77
CA CYS A 118 -17.64 -7.04 -8.27
C CYS A 118 -16.42 -6.26 -8.81
N GLU A 119 -16.60 -4.94 -8.98
CA GLU A 119 -15.46 -4.03 -9.15
C GLU A 119 -14.59 -4.06 -7.88
N PHE A 120 -13.28 -3.84 -8.05
CA PHE A 120 -12.37 -3.82 -6.91
C PHE A 120 -12.74 -2.69 -5.94
N ASP A 121 -13.16 -3.07 -4.73
CA ASP A 121 -13.40 -2.15 -3.63
C ASP A 121 -12.43 -2.40 -2.47
N ILE A 122 -11.57 -1.42 -2.23
CA ILE A 122 -10.60 -1.46 -1.14
C ILE A 122 -11.26 -1.35 0.24
N GLU A 123 -12.44 -0.73 0.36
CA GLU A 123 -13.11 -0.63 1.67
C GLU A 123 -13.53 -2.01 2.17
N SER A 124 -14.03 -2.83 1.26
CA SER A 124 -14.47 -4.20 1.53
C SER A 124 -13.27 -5.10 1.85
N VAL A 125 -12.16 -4.99 1.08
CA VAL A 125 -10.88 -5.67 1.41
C VAL A 125 -10.42 -5.34 2.82
N ALA A 126 -10.51 -4.06 3.23
CA ALA A 126 -10.08 -3.58 4.53
C ALA A 126 -10.87 -4.15 5.74
N GLN A 127 -12.02 -4.80 5.49
CA GLN A 127 -12.83 -5.45 6.53
C GLN A 127 -12.43 -6.91 6.79
N ASN A 128 -11.82 -7.60 5.84
CA ASN A 128 -11.53 -9.03 5.91
C ASN A 128 -10.09 -9.29 6.33
N CYS A 129 -9.84 -9.25 7.64
CA CYS A 129 -8.50 -9.32 8.22
C CYS A 129 -8.17 -10.68 8.84
N LEU A 130 -7.02 -11.24 8.47
CA LEU A 130 -6.30 -12.25 9.22
C LEU A 130 -5.14 -11.59 9.97
N ASN A 131 -5.17 -11.65 11.31
CA ASN A 131 -4.11 -11.13 12.16
C ASN A 131 -3.11 -12.24 12.53
N VAL A 132 -1.82 -11.97 12.35
CA VAL A 132 -0.72 -12.89 12.67
C VAL A 132 0.29 -12.19 13.57
N GLN A 133 0.58 -12.76 14.75
CA GLN A 133 1.64 -12.24 15.61
C GLN A 133 3.02 -12.63 15.07
N LEU A 134 3.93 -11.67 15.01
CA LEU A 134 5.32 -11.87 14.60
C LEU A 134 6.24 -11.84 15.82
N ASN A 135 7.30 -12.65 15.78
CA ASN A 135 8.39 -12.64 16.76
C ASN A 135 9.59 -11.78 16.30
N PHE A 136 9.43 -11.00 15.24
CA PHE A 136 10.42 -10.08 14.68
C PHE A 136 9.72 -8.86 14.08
N ILE A 137 10.50 -7.81 13.77
CA ILE A 137 10.03 -6.61 13.04
C ILE A 137 10.50 -6.74 11.59
N PRO A 138 9.58 -6.84 10.60
CA PRO A 138 9.97 -6.87 9.19
C PRO A 138 10.50 -5.50 8.76
N HIS A 139 11.81 -5.42 8.56
CA HIS A 139 12.45 -4.28 7.93
C HIS A 139 12.60 -4.55 6.43
N TYR A 140 11.51 -4.36 5.67
CA TYR A 140 11.62 -4.36 4.22
C TYR A 140 12.35 -3.09 3.77
N HIS A 141 13.27 -3.18 2.82
CA HIS A 141 13.96 -2.01 2.23
C HIS A 141 13.98 -2.20 0.70
N GLY A 142 12.83 -2.49 0.09
CA GLY A 142 12.74 -2.84 -1.33
C GLY A 142 11.97 -1.80 -2.12
N HIS A 143 12.63 -0.70 -2.50
CA HIS A 143 12.11 0.23 -3.53
C HIS A 143 13.17 0.57 -4.59
N THR A 144 14.28 -0.18 -4.65
CA THR A 144 15.29 -0.02 -5.70
C THR A 144 15.19 -1.18 -6.66
N GLU A 145 14.84 -0.85 -7.91
CA GLU A 145 15.04 -1.73 -9.04
C GLU A 145 16.45 -1.50 -9.58
N LEU A 146 17.19 -2.57 -9.80
CA LEU A 146 18.39 -2.53 -10.62
C LEU A 146 17.93 -2.54 -12.08
N VAL A 147 18.25 -1.45 -12.79
CA VAL A 147 17.86 -1.27 -14.19
C VAL A 147 19.10 -1.40 -15.04
N ASP A 148 19.11 -2.39 -15.94
CA ASP A 148 20.14 -2.51 -16.96
C ASP A 148 19.76 -1.69 -18.19
N TRP A 149 20.66 -0.79 -18.57
CA TRP A 149 20.50 0.10 -19.73
C TRP A 149 21.39 -0.35 -20.88
N LYS A 150 20.85 -0.36 -22.10
CA LYS A 150 21.63 -0.53 -23.33
C LYS A 150 21.06 0.36 -24.42
N ASN A 151 21.90 1.22 -25.00
CA ASN A 151 21.51 2.17 -26.05
C ASN A 151 20.26 2.99 -25.67
N ASP A 152 20.22 3.52 -24.45
CA ASP A 152 19.11 4.32 -23.90
C ASP A 152 17.77 3.58 -23.74
N GLU A 153 17.76 2.25 -23.91
CA GLU A 153 16.60 1.40 -23.62
C GLU A 153 16.83 0.56 -22.36
N ILE A 154 15.75 0.36 -21.59
CA ILE A 154 15.75 -0.54 -20.43
C ILE A 154 15.63 -1.97 -20.93
N VAL A 155 16.68 -2.76 -20.71
CA VAL A 155 16.76 -4.16 -21.19
C VAL A 155 16.34 -5.16 -20.11
N ASN A 156 16.56 -4.80 -18.85
CA ASN A 156 16.22 -5.65 -17.70
C ASN A 156 15.86 -4.77 -16.50
N ARG A 157 14.97 -5.30 -15.66
CA ARG A 157 14.62 -4.73 -14.35
C ARG A 157 14.66 -5.86 -13.34
N GLU A 158 15.68 -5.86 -12.50
CA GLU A 158 15.74 -6.75 -11.35
C GLU A 158 15.18 -6.01 -10.13
N VAL A 159 14.10 -6.55 -9.57
CA VAL A 159 13.67 -6.15 -8.24
C VAL A 159 14.69 -6.71 -7.27
N GLY A 160 15.42 -5.85 -6.57
CA GLY A 160 16.39 -6.29 -5.56
C GLY A 160 15.66 -7.08 -4.48
N ASN A 161 15.74 -8.41 -4.53
CA ASN A 161 15.30 -9.23 -3.42
C ASN A 161 16.24 -8.93 -2.24
N PRO A 162 15.71 -8.51 -1.07
CA PRO A 162 16.55 -8.34 0.10
C PRO A 162 17.19 -9.70 0.46
N ALA A 163 18.50 -9.66 0.67
CA ALA A 163 19.30 -10.78 1.14
C ALA A 163 18.91 -11.21 2.57
#